data_AF-A0AAU5WI80-F1
#
_entry.id   AF-A0AAU5WI80-F1
#
_cell.length_a   1.000
_cell.length_b   1.000
_cell.length_c   1.000
_cell.angle_alpha   90.00
_cell.angle_beta   90.00
_cell.angle_gamma   90.00
#
_symmetry.space_group_name_H-M   'P 1'
#
loop_
_entity.id
_entity.type
_entity.pdbx_description
1 polymer ?
#
loop_
_entity_poly.entity_id
_entity_poly.type
_entity_poly.pdbx_seq_one_letter_code
_entity_poly.pdbx_strand_id
1 'polypeptide(L)'
;MFKRDKRGRRRVVRMVYEIVTFQALREALRCKEIWVVGADSFRDPEEDLPADFAARRATNYAELRKPLDPAVFSAELKAEMRAELEALDTALPTLDWVEIKDRKFPSPRGRSCRFGVQAADRRRRRAPRADKRLTIGSTGGAGT
;
A
#
# COMPACT_ATOMS: atom_id res chain seq x y z
N MET A 1 -25.43 -7.39 -25.18
CA MET A 1 -26.78 -6.96 -24.70
C MET A 1 -27.55 -6.31 -25.84
N PHE A 2 -28.75 -6.79 -26.13
CA PHE A 2 -29.57 -6.33 -27.27
C PHE A 2 -30.82 -5.60 -26.78
N LYS A 3 -31.16 -4.47 -27.41
CA LYS A 3 -32.40 -3.73 -27.17
C LYS A 3 -33.29 -3.81 -28.40
N ARG A 4 -34.60 -3.93 -28.21
CA ARG A 4 -35.56 -3.83 -29.33
C ARG A 4 -35.85 -2.36 -29.64
N ASP A 5 -35.79 -2.01 -30.92
CA ASP A 5 -36.22 -0.72 -31.46
C ASP A 5 -37.76 -0.62 -31.45
N LYS A 6 -38.33 0.58 -31.62
CA LYS A 6 -39.78 0.80 -31.77
C LYS A 6 -40.40 -0.02 -32.91
N ARG A 7 -39.58 -0.42 -33.89
CA ARG A 7 -39.94 -1.29 -35.03
C ARG A 7 -39.69 -2.79 -34.76
N GLY A 8 -39.50 -3.21 -33.51
CA GLY A 8 -39.30 -4.63 -33.12
C GLY A 8 -37.93 -5.24 -33.47
N ARG A 9 -37.06 -4.53 -34.20
CA ARG A 9 -35.72 -5.00 -34.60
C ARG A 9 -34.78 -5.06 -33.39
N ARG A 10 -34.00 -6.14 -33.29
CA ARG A 10 -32.91 -6.26 -32.29
C ARG A 10 -31.74 -5.38 -32.70
N ARG A 11 -31.31 -4.48 -31.82
CA ARG A 11 -30.14 -3.62 -31.96
C ARG A 11 -29.15 -3.87 -30.84
N VAL A 12 -27.87 -3.79 -31.15
CA VAL A 12 -26.78 -3.88 -30.18
C VAL A 12 -26.72 -2.57 -29.39
N VAL A 13 -26.65 -2.64 -28.06
CA VAL A 13 -26.39 -1.45 -27.23
C VAL A 13 -24.89 -1.19 -27.23
N ARG A 14 -24.42 -0.41 -28.21
CA ARG A 14 -22.99 -0.14 -28.47
C ARG A 14 -22.21 0.30 -27.21
N MET A 15 -22.80 1.19 -26.41
CA MET A 15 -22.20 1.71 -25.17
C MET A 15 -21.79 0.60 -24.18
N VAL A 16 -22.59 -0.45 -24.05
CA VAL A 16 -22.28 -1.56 -23.12
C VAL A 16 -21.06 -2.34 -23.61
N TYR A 17 -20.96 -2.57 -24.92
CA TYR A 17 -19.80 -3.24 -25.50
C TYR A 17 -18.55 -2.37 -25.38
N GLU A 18 -18.65 -1.08 -25.68
CA GLU A 18 -17.54 -0.14 -25.53
C GLU A 18 -17.01 -0.11 -24.10
N ILE A 19 -17.87 -0.03 -23.09
CA ILE A 19 -17.45 -0.04 -21.68
C ILE A 19 -16.68 -1.32 -21.33
N VAL A 20 -17.22 -2.49 -21.70
CA VAL A 20 -16.56 -3.77 -21.41
C VAL A 20 -15.24 -3.91 -22.18
N THR A 21 -15.21 -3.48 -23.45
CA THR A 21 -13.99 -3.48 -24.26
C THR A 21 -12.94 -2.54 -23.67
N PHE A 22 -13.32 -1.33 -23.21
CA PHE A 22 -12.39 -0.41 -22.56
C PHE A 22 -11.92 -0.90 -21.19
N GLN A 23 -12.75 -1.62 -20.45
CA GLN A 23 -12.33 -2.27 -19.20
C GLN A 23 -11.27 -3.35 -19.48
N ALA A 24 -11.53 -4.22 -20.46
CA ALA A 24 -10.58 -5.25 -20.87
C ALA A 24 -9.27 -4.63 -21.41
N LEU A 25 -9.38 -3.62 -22.28
CA LEU A 25 -8.23 -2.91 -22.83
C LEU A 25 -7.43 -2.20 -21.73
N ARG A 26 -8.09 -1.55 -20.77
CA ARG A 26 -7.42 -0.92 -19.64
C ARG A 26 -6.61 -1.93 -18.84
N GLU A 27 -7.16 -3.11 -18.56
CA GLU A 27 -6.44 -4.12 -17.79
C GLU A 27 -5.25 -4.69 -18.58
N ALA A 28 -5.45 -4.96 -19.88
CA ALA A 28 -4.38 -5.39 -20.77
C ALA A 28 -3.25 -4.34 -20.88
N LEU A 29 -3.59 -3.04 -20.95
CA LEU A 29 -2.61 -1.95 -20.93
C LEU A 29 -1.88 -1.83 -19.59
N ARG A 30 -2.56 -2.08 -18.45
CA ARG A 30 -1.95 -2.04 -17.11
C ARG A 30 -0.93 -3.14 -16.90
N CYS A 31 -1.21 -4.33 -17.43
CA CYS A 31 -0.29 -5.46 -17.41
C CYS A 31 0.76 -5.39 -18.52
N LYS A 32 0.73 -4.34 -19.38
CA LYS A 32 1.52 -4.20 -20.61
C LYS A 32 1.43 -5.43 -21.55
N GLU A 33 0.29 -6.12 -21.55
CA GLU A 33 -0.02 -7.19 -22.51
C GLU A 33 -0.26 -6.62 -23.91
N ILE A 34 -0.81 -5.41 -23.96
CA ILE A 34 -0.94 -4.60 -25.17
C ILE A 34 -0.11 -3.33 -24.93
N TRP A 35 0.66 -2.91 -25.91
CA TRP A 35 1.42 -1.65 -25.89
C TRP A 35 1.14 -0.84 -27.15
N VAL A 36 1.37 0.47 -27.07
CA VAL A 36 1.08 1.41 -28.15
C VAL A 36 2.36 2.15 -28.52
N VAL A 37 2.77 2.06 -29.78
CA VAL A 37 3.95 2.77 -30.30
C VAL A 37 3.75 4.28 -30.13
N GLY A 38 4.70 4.94 -29.46
CA GLY A 38 4.69 6.38 -29.21
C GLY A 38 3.97 6.82 -27.92
N ALA A 39 3.38 5.91 -27.14
CA ALA A 39 2.79 6.24 -25.84
C ALA A 39 3.79 6.04 -24.70
N ASP A 40 4.32 7.13 -24.12
CA ASP A 40 5.41 7.09 -23.12
C ASP A 40 5.17 6.13 -21.93
N SER A 41 3.94 6.11 -21.39
CA SER A 41 3.58 5.26 -20.24
C SER A 41 3.18 3.82 -20.60
N PHE A 42 2.89 3.53 -21.87
CA PHE A 42 2.43 2.21 -22.37
C PHE A 42 3.32 1.71 -23.51
N ARG A 43 4.64 1.92 -23.37
CA ARG A 43 5.67 1.42 -24.30
C ARG A 43 5.88 -0.08 -24.18
N ASP A 44 6.52 -0.62 -25.21
CA ASP A 44 6.96 -2.00 -25.28
C ASP A 44 7.79 -2.36 -24.03
N PRO A 45 7.43 -3.41 -23.27
CA PRO A 45 8.20 -3.83 -22.12
C PRO A 45 9.64 -4.24 -22.45
N GLU A 46 9.95 -4.64 -23.70
CA GLU A 46 11.31 -4.96 -24.12
C GLU A 46 12.20 -3.71 -24.25
N GLU A 47 11.59 -2.55 -24.54
CA GLU A 47 12.28 -1.27 -24.64
C GLU A 47 12.46 -0.57 -23.28
N ASP A 48 11.83 -1.07 -22.20
CA ASP A 48 11.97 -0.49 -20.86
C ASP A 48 13.42 -0.61 -20.34
N LEU A 49 14.18 -1.61 -20.80
CA LEU A 49 15.56 -1.82 -20.40
C LEU A 49 16.53 -1.32 -21.48
N PRO A 50 17.55 -0.51 -21.11
CA PRO A 50 18.66 -0.22 -21.99
C PRO A 50 19.33 -1.50 -22.50
N ALA A 51 19.73 -1.53 -23.78
CA ALA A 51 20.36 -2.69 -24.40
C ALA A 51 21.68 -3.13 -23.71
N ASP A 52 22.36 -2.20 -23.02
CA ASP A 52 23.58 -2.45 -22.26
C ASP A 52 23.33 -2.93 -20.81
N PHE A 53 22.08 -3.06 -20.39
CA PHE A 53 21.73 -3.44 -19.01
C PHE A 53 22.35 -4.78 -18.60
N ALA A 54 22.34 -5.78 -19.50
CA ALA A 54 22.93 -7.08 -19.23
C ALA A 54 24.45 -6.99 -19.02
N ALA A 55 25.14 -6.17 -19.82
CA ALA A 55 26.57 -5.96 -19.73
C ALA A 55 26.98 -5.16 -18.47
N ARG A 56 26.16 -4.19 -18.06
CA ARG A 56 26.43 -3.31 -16.91
C ARG A 56 25.70 -3.73 -15.63
N ARG A 57 25.12 -4.93 -15.60
CA ARG A 57 24.30 -5.40 -14.48
C ARG A 57 25.04 -5.30 -13.15
N ALA A 58 26.29 -5.73 -13.08
CA ALA A 58 27.07 -5.63 -11.84
C ALA A 58 27.25 -4.18 -11.36
N THR A 59 27.57 -3.26 -12.27
CA THR A 59 27.75 -1.83 -11.98
C THR A 59 26.45 -1.18 -11.52
N ASN A 60 25.35 -1.40 -12.24
CA ASN A 60 24.04 -0.84 -11.93
C ASN A 60 23.54 -1.30 -10.55
N TYR A 61 23.71 -2.59 -10.23
CA TYR A 61 23.33 -3.13 -8.93
C TYR A 61 24.24 -2.65 -7.80
N ALA A 62 25.54 -2.45 -8.07
CA ALA A 62 26.46 -1.87 -7.11
C ALA A 62 26.11 -0.41 -6.77
N GLU A 63 25.74 0.40 -7.76
CA GLU A 63 25.26 1.77 -7.56
C GLU A 63 23.97 1.81 -6.72
N LEU A 64 23.05 0.88 -6.95
CA LEU A 64 21.82 0.73 -6.18
C LEU A 64 22.03 0.08 -4.79
N ARG A 65 23.26 -0.35 -4.47
CA ARG A 65 23.60 -1.14 -3.27
C ARG A 65 22.68 -2.36 -3.10
N LYS A 66 22.38 -3.05 -4.20
CA LYS A 66 21.56 -4.26 -4.21
C LYS A 66 22.42 -5.47 -4.57
N PRO A 67 22.16 -6.64 -3.97
CA PRO A 67 22.86 -7.85 -4.34
C PRO A 67 22.47 -8.25 -5.76
N LEU A 68 23.42 -8.87 -6.48
CA LEU A 68 23.18 -9.39 -7.83
C LEU A 68 22.22 -10.58 -7.82
N ASP A 69 22.26 -11.37 -6.75
CA ASP A 69 21.39 -12.52 -6.52
C ASP A 69 20.04 -12.07 -5.92
N PRO A 70 18.92 -12.28 -6.63
CA PRO A 70 17.60 -11.95 -6.10
C PRO A 70 17.22 -12.76 -4.86
N ALA A 71 17.77 -13.97 -4.67
CA ALA A 71 17.47 -14.80 -3.52
C ALA A 71 17.96 -14.13 -2.22
N VAL A 72 19.19 -13.59 -2.24
CA VAL A 72 19.78 -12.84 -1.12
C VAL A 72 18.94 -11.62 -0.77
N PHE A 73 18.57 -10.79 -1.78
CA PHE A 73 17.73 -9.62 -1.55
C PHE A 73 16.38 -9.99 -0.89
N SER A 74 15.72 -11.02 -1.42
CA SER A 74 14.41 -11.43 -0.91
C SER A 74 14.49 -12.03 0.50
N ALA A 75 15.60 -12.69 0.82
CA ALA A 75 15.84 -13.28 2.14
C ALA A 75 16.08 -12.19 3.19
N GLU A 76 16.93 -11.20 2.87
CA GLU A 76 17.20 -10.03 3.73
C GLU A 76 15.91 -9.26 4.03
N LEU A 77 15.12 -8.93 2.99
CA LEU A 77 13.86 -8.22 3.17
C LEU A 77 12.85 -8.99 4.04
N LYS A 78 12.75 -10.31 3.84
CA LYS A 78 11.88 -11.16 4.66
C LYS A 78 12.37 -11.25 6.09
N ALA A 79 13.69 -11.26 6.32
CA ALA A 79 14.27 -11.29 7.65
C ALA A 79 13.96 -9.98 8.41
N GLU A 80 14.16 -8.83 7.77
CA GLU A 80 13.81 -7.51 8.33
C GLU A 80 12.33 -7.43 8.68
N MET A 81 11.45 -7.82 7.74
CA MET A 81 10.01 -7.85 7.99
C MET A 81 9.63 -8.75 9.17
N ARG A 82 10.23 -9.93 9.30
CA ARG A 82 9.96 -10.82 10.44
C ARG A 82 10.45 -10.23 11.75
N ALA A 83 11.64 -9.67 11.78
CA ALA A 83 12.21 -9.04 12.97
C ALA A 83 11.32 -7.89 13.47
N GLU A 84 10.87 -7.02 12.56
CA GLU A 84 9.97 -5.91 12.92
C GLU A 84 8.58 -6.39 13.37
N LEU A 85 8.04 -7.46 12.75
CA LEU A 85 6.78 -8.06 13.20
C LEU A 85 6.91 -8.75 14.57
N GLU A 86 8.05 -9.39 14.86
CA GLU A 86 8.34 -9.97 16.18
C GLU A 86 8.54 -8.89 17.24
N ALA A 87 9.23 -7.80 16.90
CA ALA A 87 9.38 -6.64 17.77
C ALA A 87 8.02 -6.01 18.08
N LEU A 88 7.15 -5.88 17.06
CA LEU A 88 5.78 -5.44 17.25
C LEU A 88 5.01 -6.41 18.15
N ASP A 89 5.00 -7.71 17.86
CA ASP A 89 4.30 -8.74 18.65
C ASP A 89 4.74 -8.73 20.13
N THR A 90 6.03 -8.52 20.38
CA THR A 90 6.58 -8.39 21.74
C THR A 90 6.14 -7.10 22.42
N ALA A 91 6.03 -6.00 21.68
CA ALA A 91 5.59 -4.72 22.21
C ALA A 91 4.08 -4.68 22.49
N LEU A 92 3.26 -5.41 21.72
CA LEU A 92 1.80 -5.36 21.78
C LEU A 92 1.22 -5.61 23.20
N PRO A 93 1.66 -6.61 23.99
CA PRO A 93 1.16 -6.85 25.35
C PRO A 93 1.49 -5.73 26.35
N THR A 94 2.49 -4.90 26.05
CA THR A 94 2.95 -3.81 26.93
C THR A 94 2.11 -2.54 26.73
N LEU A 95 1.26 -2.49 25.69
CA LEU A 95 0.49 -1.30 25.33
C LEU A 95 -0.89 -1.31 26.00
N ASP A 96 -1.08 -0.44 26.99
CA ASP A 96 -2.33 -0.30 27.76
C ASP A 96 -3.59 0.00 26.93
N TRP A 97 -3.42 0.45 25.69
CA TRP A 97 -4.51 0.83 24.79
C TRP A 97 -4.83 -0.24 23.73
N VAL A 98 -4.13 -1.37 23.73
CA VAL A 98 -4.35 -2.49 22.82
C VAL A 98 -4.95 -3.66 23.59
N GLU A 99 -6.15 -4.09 23.19
CA GLU A 99 -6.80 -5.30 23.72
C GLU A 99 -6.77 -6.39 22.65
N ILE A 100 -6.05 -7.48 22.90
CA ILE A 100 -6.01 -8.63 21.98
C ILE A 100 -7.08 -9.64 22.40
N LYS A 101 -8.04 -9.90 21.51
CA LYS A 101 -9.10 -10.91 21.71
C LYS A 101 -8.83 -12.16 20.88
N ASP A 102 -8.93 -13.32 21.51
CA ASP A 102 -8.94 -14.58 20.79
C ASP A 102 -10.25 -14.75 20.02
N ARG A 103 -10.15 -14.94 18.70
CA ARG A 103 -11.29 -15.30 17.87
C ARG A 103 -11.39 -16.82 17.77
N LYS A 104 -12.38 -17.44 18.41
CA LYS A 104 -12.73 -18.85 18.18
C LYS A 104 -13.26 -19.02 16.76
N PHE A 105 -12.39 -19.38 15.82
CA PHE A 105 -12.81 -19.92 14.53
C PHE A 105 -12.50 -21.42 14.49
N PRO A 106 -13.47 -22.30 14.16
CA PRO A 106 -13.21 -23.72 14.03
C PRO A 106 -12.39 -23.96 12.75
N SER A 107 -11.08 -24.22 12.88
CA SER A 107 -10.26 -24.66 11.75
C SER A 107 -10.45 -26.18 11.55
N PRO A 108 -10.79 -26.68 10.34
CA PRO A 108 -10.91 -28.12 10.08
C PRO A 108 -9.59 -28.90 10.15
N ARG A 109 -8.45 -28.20 10.24
CA ARG A 109 -7.12 -28.77 10.39
C ARG A 109 -6.48 -28.06 11.58
N GLY A 110 -6.36 -28.75 12.72
CA GLY A 110 -5.95 -28.22 14.03
C GLY A 110 -4.60 -27.50 14.05
N ARG A 111 -4.55 -26.31 13.47
CA ARG A 111 -3.46 -25.34 13.59
C ARG A 111 -4.09 -24.06 14.10
N SER A 112 -3.77 -23.70 15.34
CA SER A 112 -4.19 -22.43 15.94
C SER A 112 -3.51 -21.29 15.18
N CYS A 113 -4.26 -20.58 14.34
CA CYS A 113 -3.81 -19.28 13.84
C CYS A 113 -4.02 -18.26 14.97
N ARG A 114 -2.90 -17.79 15.55
CA ARG A 114 -2.90 -16.76 16.58
C ARG A 114 -3.03 -15.39 15.87
N PHE A 115 -3.96 -14.57 16.37
CA PHE A 115 -4.14 -13.13 16.12
C PHE A 115 -5.04 -12.65 14.97
N GLY A 116 -6.08 -11.92 15.39
CA GLY A 116 -6.63 -10.78 14.65
C GLY A 116 -6.68 -9.59 15.61
N VAL A 117 -5.96 -8.51 15.29
CA VAL A 117 -5.91 -7.28 16.10
C VAL A 117 -7.08 -6.38 15.69
N GLN A 118 -7.91 -5.94 16.65
CA GLN A 118 -8.87 -4.85 16.44
C GLN A 118 -8.45 -3.67 17.32
N ALA A 119 -8.29 -2.49 16.71
CA ALA A 119 -8.01 -1.25 17.43
C ALA A 119 -9.23 -0.87 18.29
N ALA A 120 -9.02 -0.64 19.59
CA ALA A 120 -10.07 -0.18 20.48
C ALA A 120 -10.52 1.25 20.14
N ASP A 121 -11.83 1.44 20.06
CA ASP A 121 -12.49 2.71 19.71
C ASP A 121 -12.23 3.78 20.79
N ARG A 122 -11.44 4.82 20.45
CA ARG A 122 -11.17 5.97 21.31
C ARG A 122 -12.41 6.84 21.44
N ARG A 123 -13.29 6.52 22.40
CA ARG A 123 -14.21 7.53 22.96
C ARG A 123 -13.39 8.61 23.68
N ARG A 124 -13.20 9.72 22.97
CA ARG A 124 -12.65 11.02 23.37
C ARG A 124 -12.78 11.31 24.88
N ARG A 125 -11.70 11.12 25.64
CA ARG A 125 -11.51 11.85 26.91
C ARG A 125 -10.84 13.17 26.58
N ARG A 126 -11.61 14.26 26.56
CA ARG A 126 -11.08 15.64 26.59
C ARG A 126 -10.40 15.83 27.94
N ALA A 127 -9.09 16.02 27.96
CA ALA A 127 -8.40 16.59 29.12
C ALA A 127 -8.79 18.07 29.27
N PRO A 128 -9.01 18.60 30.49
CA PRO A 128 -9.26 20.02 30.68
C PRO A 128 -7.97 20.80 30.42
N ARG A 129 -8.05 21.85 29.59
CA ARG A 129 -6.96 22.80 29.35
C ARG A 129 -6.68 23.55 30.66
N ALA A 130 -5.49 23.37 31.22
CA ALA A 130 -4.97 24.24 32.27
C ALA A 130 -4.76 25.65 31.70
N ASP A 131 -5.42 26.62 32.31
CA ASP A 131 -5.40 28.03 31.95
C ASP A 131 -4.07 28.64 32.44
N LYS A 132 -3.09 28.78 31.54
CA LYS A 132 -1.83 29.48 31.87
C LYS A 132 -2.05 30.98 31.68
N ARG A 133 -2.47 31.65 32.75
CA ARG A 133 -2.50 33.12 32.84
C ARG A 133 -1.06 33.63 32.93
N LEU A 134 -0.51 34.10 31.81
CA LEU A 134 0.80 34.73 31.75
C LEU A 134 0.66 36.19 32.22
N THR A 135 0.96 36.48 33.48
CA THR A 135 1.20 37.84 33.96
C THR A 135 2.65 38.22 33.68
N ILE A 136 2.84 39.11 32.70
CA ILE A 136 4.14 39.75 32.45
C ILE A 136 4.26 40.91 33.44
N GLY A 137 5.11 40.75 34.46
CA GLY A 137 5.50 41.83 35.36
C GLY A 137 6.47 42.77 34.67
N SER A 138 6.11 44.05 34.62
CA SER A 138 6.97 45.16 34.21
C SER A 138 7.99 45.46 35.32
N THR A 139 9.27 45.23 35.06
CA THR A 139 10.36 45.79 35.87
C THR A 139 10.77 47.13 35.28
N GLY A 140 10.22 48.22 35.84
CA GLY A 140 10.76 49.56 35.70
C GLY A 140 12.03 49.70 36.54
N GLY A 141 13.17 49.87 35.88
CA GLY A 141 14.42 50.28 36.51
C GLY A 141 14.60 51.79 36.37
N ALA A 142 14.52 52.51 37.49
CA ALA A 142 14.85 53.92 37.61
C ALA A 142 15.88 54.11 38.75
N GLY A 143 16.98 54.82 38.44
CA GLY A 143 17.86 55.55 39.37
C GLY A 143 18.62 54.71 40.41
N THR A 144 19.94 54.71 40.44
CA THR A 144 20.84 55.87 40.67
C THR A 144 22.26 55.52 40.25
#